data_AF-A0A292QQZ3-F1
#
_entry.id   AF-A0A292QQZ3-F1
#
_cell.length_a   1.000
_cell.length_b   1.000
_cell.length_c   1.000
_cell.angle_alpha   90.00
_cell.angle_beta   90.00
_cell.angle_gamma   90.00
#
_symmetry.space_group_name_H-M   'P 1'
#
loop_
_entity.id
_entity.type
_entity.pdbx_description
1 polymer ?
#
loop_
_entity_poly.entity_id
_entity_poly.type
_entity_poly.pdbx_seq_one_letter_code
_entity_poly.pdbx_strand_id
1 'polypeptide(L)'
;MDCFGSVEPHNDENITNTCHCALVAQSGICHDCEKTAQLAPTSILPHKGGRGSQKRNFSEKVYSRFTSHYSQKYMNSKIAFTLAEVLITLGIIGVVAMMTIPTLVQKYRENVLMAQFKKSYATVANGFRLSEIDNGDMKDWPIGPQMNIEEYWTIYIKPYFNSPQICINESDCGYSYVDRVKWSGLWWSLETNESRILFKLVDGTVIFLPNYTTDNNDRPSYVNYFYIDVNGAKKPNKLCYDVFKFQKGTDKGITPIECAAEVIGNNWKIPANYPY
;
A
#
# COMPACT_ATOMS: atom_id res chain seq x y z
N MET A 1 -6.53 -23.71 50.44
CA MET A 1 -5.21 -24.39 50.39
C MET A 1 -4.25 -23.38 49.84
N ASP A 2 -3.68 -22.61 50.78
CA ASP A 2 -2.68 -21.59 50.51
C ASP A 2 -1.31 -22.24 50.33
N CYS A 3 -0.52 -21.73 49.40
CA CYS A 3 0.94 -21.75 49.49
C CYS A 3 1.46 -20.41 48.97
N PHE A 4 1.92 -19.59 49.92
CA PHE A 4 2.81 -18.45 49.68
C PHE A 4 4.21 -18.94 49.30
N GLY A 5 4.91 -18.17 48.48
CA GLY A 5 6.35 -18.30 48.24
C GLY A 5 6.89 -17.08 47.49
N SER A 6 7.61 -16.23 48.21
CA SER A 6 8.31 -15.03 47.75
C SER A 6 9.82 -15.24 47.82
N VAL A 7 10.58 -14.91 46.76
CA VAL A 7 12.01 -14.51 46.77
C VAL A 7 12.31 -13.65 45.52
N GLU A 8 13.00 -12.52 45.70
CA GLU A 8 13.46 -11.54 44.69
C GLU A 8 14.82 -11.91 44.03
N PRO A 9 15.63 -10.98 43.46
CA PRO A 9 15.93 -10.92 42.02
C PRO A 9 17.37 -11.35 41.67
N HIS A 10 17.60 -11.74 40.42
CA HIS A 10 18.96 -11.83 39.88
C HIS A 10 19.03 -11.23 38.47
N ASN A 11 19.85 -10.18 38.36
CA ASN A 11 20.48 -9.74 37.12
C ASN A 11 21.44 -10.85 36.64
N ASP A 12 21.40 -11.20 35.37
CA ASP A 12 22.52 -10.97 34.46
C ASP A 12 22.19 -11.46 33.04
N GLU A 13 22.81 -10.75 32.10
CA GLU A 13 22.70 -10.83 30.66
C GLU A 13 22.92 -12.24 30.09
N ASN A 14 21.97 -12.74 29.29
CA ASN A 14 22.32 -13.38 28.02
C ASN A 14 21.10 -13.60 27.11
N ILE A 15 21.24 -13.14 25.88
CA ILE A 15 20.29 -13.27 24.79
C ILE A 15 20.26 -14.74 24.36
N THR A 16 19.17 -15.44 24.65
CA THR A 16 18.84 -16.72 24.01
C THR A 16 17.42 -16.70 23.50
N ASN A 17 17.30 -16.59 22.17
CA ASN A 17 16.06 -16.78 21.42
C ASN A 17 15.58 -18.22 21.60
N THR A 18 14.55 -18.43 22.42
CA THR A 18 13.81 -19.69 22.50
C THR A 18 12.39 -19.48 22.00
N CYS A 19 12.14 -19.91 20.75
CA CYS A 19 10.79 -20.10 20.23
C CYS A 19 10.18 -21.36 20.85
N HIS A 20 9.10 -21.21 21.62
CA HIS A 20 8.22 -22.32 22.00
C HIS A 20 7.02 -22.34 21.05
N CYS A 21 6.96 -23.37 20.18
CA CYS A 21 5.73 -23.83 19.55
C CYS A 21 5.50 -25.27 20.01
N ALA A 22 4.44 -25.49 20.79
CA ALA A 22 3.96 -26.82 21.13
C ALA A 22 2.46 -26.89 20.83
N LEU A 23 2.09 -27.59 19.75
CA LEU A 23 0.81 -28.29 19.59
C LEU A 23 0.90 -29.25 18.40
N VAL A 24 0.87 -30.55 18.73
CA VAL A 24 0.62 -31.72 17.86
C VAL A 24 -0.92 -31.78 17.73
N ALA A 25 -1.59 -31.95 16.59
CA ALA A 25 -1.48 -33.06 15.64
C ALA A 25 -2.28 -32.80 14.32
N GLN A 26 -1.89 -33.55 13.28
CA GLN A 26 -2.62 -33.99 12.07
C GLN A 26 -2.50 -33.17 10.76
N SER A 27 -2.01 -33.89 9.74
CA SER A 27 -1.78 -33.58 8.31
C SER A 27 -0.49 -32.84 7.96
N GLY A 28 0.29 -33.44 7.06
CA GLY A 28 1.73 -33.19 6.91
C GLY A 28 2.16 -32.34 5.73
N ILE A 29 3.50 -32.14 5.73
CA ILE A 29 4.42 -31.53 4.75
C ILE A 29 4.94 -30.14 5.20
N CYS A 30 6.13 -30.14 5.82
CA CYS A 30 6.98 -28.96 6.01
C CYS A 30 8.23 -29.10 5.12
N HIS A 31 8.55 -28.06 4.33
CA HIS A 31 9.78 -27.98 3.54
C HIS A 31 10.97 -27.48 4.38
N ASP A 32 12.14 -28.07 4.13
CA ASP A 32 13.42 -27.79 4.77
C ASP A 32 13.86 -26.32 4.72
N CYS A 33 14.33 -25.80 5.86
CA CYS A 33 15.10 -24.56 5.97
C CYS A 33 16.57 -24.91 6.28
N GLU A 34 17.42 -24.84 5.26
CA GLU A 34 18.86 -25.08 5.39
C GLU A 34 19.61 -23.76 5.72
N LYS A 35 20.48 -23.81 6.73
CA LYS A 35 21.32 -22.71 7.20
C LYS A 35 22.57 -22.59 6.33
N THR A 36 22.93 -21.37 5.94
CA THR A 36 24.32 -21.06 5.52
C THR A 36 24.80 -19.76 6.16
N ALA A 37 25.91 -19.88 6.89
CA ALA A 37 26.61 -18.81 7.59
C ALA A 37 27.50 -17.99 6.64
N GLN A 38 27.60 -16.68 6.90
CA GLN A 38 28.55 -15.76 6.28
C GLN A 38 29.87 -15.73 7.05
N LEU A 39 31.00 -15.79 6.34
CA LEU A 39 32.27 -15.18 6.75
C LEU A 39 33.05 -14.74 5.49
N ALA A 40 33.57 -13.51 5.50
CA ALA A 40 34.68 -13.00 4.68
C ALA A 40 35.93 -12.88 5.59
N PRO A 41 37.13 -12.41 5.16
CA PRO A 41 37.69 -12.11 3.83
C PRO A 41 39.10 -12.75 3.60
N THR A 42 39.72 -12.62 2.42
CA THR A 42 41.18 -12.31 2.22
C THR A 42 41.63 -12.37 0.75
N SER A 43 42.55 -11.47 0.41
CA SER A 43 43.24 -11.25 -0.87
C SER A 43 44.44 -12.20 -1.08
N ILE A 44 44.67 -12.71 -2.31
CA ILE A 44 45.96 -13.32 -2.71
C ILE A 44 46.32 -12.99 -4.19
N LEU A 45 47.58 -12.60 -4.38
CA LEU A 45 48.32 -12.15 -5.58
C LEU A 45 48.59 -13.28 -6.63
N PRO A 46 49.05 -12.96 -7.87
CA PRO A 46 49.37 -13.97 -8.87
C PRO A 46 50.80 -14.53 -8.70
N HIS A 47 50.95 -15.85 -8.77
CA HIS A 47 52.25 -16.53 -8.81
C HIS A 47 52.56 -17.10 -10.20
N LYS A 48 53.75 -16.78 -10.70
CA LYS A 48 54.41 -17.37 -11.89
C LYS A 48 54.97 -18.77 -11.59
N GLY A 49 55.06 -19.58 -12.65
CA GLY A 49 55.89 -20.80 -12.78
C GLY A 49 55.12 -21.88 -13.53
N GLY A 50 55.50 -22.42 -14.70
CA GLY A 50 56.80 -22.58 -15.32
C GLY A 50 57.13 -24.09 -15.39
N ARG A 51 56.90 -24.75 -16.53
CA ARG A 51 57.63 -25.98 -16.89
C ARG A 51 57.50 -26.28 -18.39
N GLY A 52 58.63 -26.23 -19.09
CA GLY A 52 58.74 -26.67 -20.47
C GLY A 52 58.82 -28.20 -20.58
N SER A 53 58.54 -28.71 -21.78
CA SER A 53 59.18 -29.93 -22.27
C SER A 53 59.08 -30.02 -23.80
N GLN A 54 60.28 -30.10 -24.41
CA GLN A 54 60.63 -30.80 -25.65
C GLN A 54 59.87 -30.49 -26.94
N LYS A 55 60.53 -29.66 -27.77
CA LYS A 55 60.44 -29.76 -29.23
C LYS A 55 60.86 -31.16 -29.67
N ARG A 56 59.97 -31.89 -30.35
CA ARG A 56 60.37 -32.93 -31.30
C ARG A 56 60.04 -32.41 -32.69
N ASN A 57 61.08 -32.12 -33.46
CA ASN A 57 60.97 -31.95 -34.90
C ASN A 57 60.71 -33.33 -35.49
N PHE A 58 59.55 -33.51 -36.14
CA PHE A 58 59.38 -34.56 -37.12
C PHE A 58 59.03 -33.89 -38.45
N SER A 59 59.99 -33.93 -39.36
CA SER A 59 59.83 -33.53 -40.74
C SER A 59 59.41 -34.77 -41.53
N GLU A 60 58.11 -34.94 -41.75
CA GLU A 60 57.62 -35.79 -42.83
C GLU A 60 56.43 -35.12 -43.51
N LYS A 61 56.69 -34.53 -44.68
CA LYS A 61 55.63 -34.23 -45.65
C LYS A 61 55.31 -35.52 -46.39
N VAL A 62 54.31 -36.27 -45.92
CA VAL A 62 53.65 -37.30 -46.73
C VAL A 62 52.45 -36.67 -47.40
N TYR A 63 52.57 -36.39 -48.71
CA TYR A 63 51.41 -36.09 -49.54
C TYR A 63 50.69 -37.40 -49.87
N SER A 64 49.63 -37.72 -49.13
CA SER A 64 48.66 -38.72 -49.59
C SER A 64 47.74 -38.08 -50.64
N ARG A 65 47.62 -38.73 -51.81
CA ARG A 65 46.88 -38.21 -52.96
C ARG A 65 45.40 -38.64 -52.98
N PHE A 66 44.90 -39.34 -51.95
CA PHE A 66 43.54 -39.87 -51.92
C PHE A 66 42.97 -39.98 -50.50
N THR A 67 42.51 -38.87 -49.93
CA THR A 67 41.40 -38.88 -48.94
C THR A 67 40.67 -37.55 -49.05
N SER A 68 39.49 -37.54 -49.67
CA SER A 68 38.54 -36.43 -49.53
C SER A 68 37.97 -36.46 -48.11
N HIS A 69 38.69 -35.90 -47.15
CA HIS A 69 38.09 -35.54 -45.87
C HIS A 69 37.17 -34.34 -46.11
N TYR A 70 35.89 -34.60 -46.40
CA TYR A 70 34.85 -33.64 -46.09
C TYR A 70 34.78 -33.56 -44.56
N SER A 71 35.70 -32.78 -43.99
CA SER A 71 35.62 -32.34 -42.62
C SER A 71 34.40 -31.45 -42.55
N GLN A 72 33.26 -32.02 -42.13
CA GLN A 72 32.15 -31.24 -41.62
C GLN A 72 32.70 -30.50 -40.41
N LYS A 73 33.27 -29.32 -40.68
CA LYS A 73 33.73 -28.39 -39.68
C LYS A 73 32.49 -28.04 -38.88
N TYR A 74 32.30 -28.72 -37.75
CA TYR A 74 31.42 -28.26 -36.69
C TYR A 74 31.98 -26.92 -36.24
N MET A 75 31.62 -25.88 -36.99
CA MET A 75 31.69 -24.52 -36.53
C MET A 75 30.84 -24.54 -35.27
N ASN A 76 31.47 -24.38 -34.12
CA ASN A 76 30.81 -23.85 -32.94
C ASN A 76 30.33 -22.44 -33.31
N SER A 77 29.26 -22.38 -34.08
CA SER A 77 28.51 -21.19 -34.42
C SER A 77 28.01 -20.67 -33.09
N LYS A 78 28.68 -19.66 -32.55
CA LYS A 78 28.05 -18.85 -31.53
C LYS A 78 26.90 -18.16 -32.24
N ILE A 79 25.69 -18.71 -32.05
CA ILE A 79 24.44 -18.10 -32.49
C ILE A 79 24.39 -16.75 -31.77
N ALA A 80 24.73 -15.69 -32.48
CA ALA A 80 24.66 -14.33 -31.99
C ALA A 80 23.55 -13.65 -32.79
N PHE A 81 22.61 -13.04 -32.07
CA PHE A 81 21.56 -12.26 -32.71
C PHE A 81 22.16 -11.10 -33.49
N THR A 82 21.65 -10.87 -34.69
CA THR A 82 22.05 -9.69 -35.46
C THR A 82 21.47 -8.44 -34.80
N LEU A 83 22.12 -7.29 -34.96
CA LEU A 83 21.61 -6.01 -34.44
C LEU A 83 20.19 -5.72 -34.96
N ALA A 84 19.93 -6.02 -36.23
CA ALA A 84 18.62 -5.84 -36.86
C ALA A 84 17.54 -6.74 -36.21
N GLU A 85 17.87 -7.99 -35.92
CA GLU A 85 16.95 -8.92 -35.26
C GLU A 85 16.58 -8.43 -33.85
N VAL A 86 17.56 -8.00 -33.06
CA VAL A 86 17.31 -7.43 -31.73
C VAL A 86 16.45 -6.15 -31.84
N LEU A 87 16.75 -5.25 -32.78
CA LEU A 87 15.98 -4.02 -32.97
C LEU A 87 14.51 -4.27 -33.37
N ILE A 88 14.26 -5.23 -34.27
CA ILE A 88 12.90 -5.60 -34.66
C ILE A 88 12.15 -6.19 -33.46
N THR A 89 12.79 -7.08 -32.68
CA THR A 89 12.16 -7.65 -31.48
C THR A 89 11.84 -6.60 -30.42
N LEU A 90 12.76 -5.67 -30.14
CA LEU A 90 12.53 -4.57 -29.20
C LEU A 90 11.45 -3.61 -29.73
N GLY A 91 11.39 -3.38 -31.04
CA GLY A 91 10.34 -2.60 -31.68
C GLY A 91 8.95 -3.23 -31.49
N ILE A 92 8.83 -4.54 -31.74
CA ILE A 92 7.56 -5.28 -31.56
C ILE A 92 7.14 -5.28 -30.09
N ILE A 93 8.04 -5.62 -29.16
CA ILE A 93 7.76 -5.61 -27.72
C ILE A 93 7.38 -4.19 -27.27
N GLY A 94 8.03 -3.16 -27.78
CA GLY A 94 7.71 -1.76 -27.47
C GLY A 94 6.29 -1.37 -27.87
N VAL A 95 5.85 -1.73 -29.08
CA VAL A 95 4.48 -1.44 -29.56
C VAL A 95 3.43 -2.17 -28.72
N VAL A 96 3.63 -3.47 -28.47
CA VAL A 96 2.69 -4.27 -27.68
C VAL A 96 2.63 -3.75 -26.24
N ALA A 97 3.78 -3.48 -25.62
CA ALA A 97 3.87 -2.97 -24.27
C ALA A 97 3.18 -1.61 -24.11
N MET A 98 3.30 -0.72 -25.09
CA MET A 98 2.59 0.58 -25.06
C MET A 98 1.07 0.42 -25.10
N MET A 99 0.54 -0.61 -25.76
CA MET A 99 -0.90 -0.88 -25.79
C MET A 99 -1.40 -1.56 -24.50
N THR A 100 -0.58 -2.40 -23.87
CA THR A 100 -1.01 -3.23 -22.72
C THR A 100 -0.67 -2.65 -21.35
N ILE A 101 0.46 -1.94 -21.20
CA ILE A 101 0.89 -1.41 -19.90
C ILE A 101 -0.12 -0.40 -19.33
N PRO A 102 -0.65 0.59 -20.10
CA PRO A 102 -1.56 1.57 -19.54
C PRO A 102 -2.85 0.94 -18.99
N THR A 103 -3.44 0.00 -19.74
CA THR A 103 -4.69 -0.68 -19.35
C THR A 103 -4.49 -1.57 -18.13
N LEU A 104 -3.37 -2.31 -18.06
CA LEU A 104 -3.02 -3.12 -16.91
C LEU A 104 -2.81 -2.28 -15.65
N VAL A 105 -2.05 -1.18 -15.77
CA VAL A 105 -1.76 -0.27 -14.64
C VAL A 105 -3.05 0.39 -14.14
N GLN A 106 -3.93 0.81 -15.04
CA GLN A 106 -5.22 1.38 -14.68
C GLN A 106 -6.07 0.38 -13.89
N LYS A 107 -6.27 -0.83 -14.43
CA LYS A 107 -7.07 -1.87 -13.77
C LYS A 107 -6.50 -2.26 -12.40
N TYR A 108 -5.18 -2.32 -12.29
CA TYR A 108 -4.52 -2.56 -11.01
C TYR A 108 -4.82 -1.45 -10.00
N ARG A 109 -4.69 -0.18 -10.40
CA ARG A 109 -4.99 0.97 -9.53
C ARG A 109 -6.44 0.98 -9.07
N GLU A 110 -7.39 0.70 -9.98
CA GLU A 110 -8.81 0.59 -9.66
C GLU A 110 -9.06 -0.50 -8.62
N ASN A 111 -8.46 -1.69 -8.79
CA ASN A 111 -8.61 -2.78 -7.82
C ASN A 111 -8.05 -2.41 -6.44
N VAL A 112 -6.87 -1.80 -6.39
CA VAL A 112 -6.26 -1.34 -5.12
C VAL A 112 -7.15 -0.30 -4.45
N LEU A 113 -7.63 0.68 -5.22
CA LEU A 113 -8.50 1.73 -4.74
C LEU A 113 -9.82 1.17 -4.17
N MET A 114 -10.47 0.25 -4.88
CA MET A 114 -11.73 -0.37 -4.39
C MET A 114 -11.50 -1.21 -3.13
N ALA A 115 -10.36 -1.90 -3.02
CA ALA A 115 -10.00 -2.61 -1.81
C ALA A 115 -9.79 -1.64 -0.63
N GLN A 116 -9.10 -0.52 -0.86
CA GLN A 116 -8.90 0.54 0.13
C GLN A 116 -10.21 1.20 0.53
N PHE A 117 -11.10 1.47 -0.44
CA PHE A 117 -12.40 2.08 -0.19
C PHE A 117 -13.28 1.17 0.66
N LYS A 118 -13.40 -0.10 0.29
CA LYS A 118 -14.18 -1.09 1.05
C LYS A 118 -13.66 -1.24 2.48
N LYS A 119 -12.33 -1.28 2.64
CA LYS A 119 -11.69 -1.35 3.96
C LYS A 119 -11.99 -0.09 4.78
N SER A 120 -11.72 1.09 4.22
CA SER A 120 -11.92 2.38 4.89
C SER A 120 -13.38 2.56 5.30
N TYR A 121 -14.32 2.26 4.40
CA TYR A 121 -15.75 2.28 4.71
C TYR A 121 -16.08 1.37 5.88
N ALA A 122 -15.63 0.11 5.87
CA ALA A 122 -15.93 -0.83 6.95
C ALA A 122 -15.34 -0.36 8.30
N THR A 123 -14.10 0.12 8.31
CA THR A 123 -13.45 0.66 9.51
C THR A 123 -14.23 1.87 10.06
N VAL A 124 -14.60 2.79 9.18
CA VAL A 124 -15.29 4.04 9.57
C VAL A 124 -16.73 3.80 9.98
N ALA A 125 -17.46 2.95 9.25
CA ALA A 125 -18.81 2.54 9.61
C ALA A 125 -18.82 1.85 10.97
N ASN A 126 -17.88 0.94 11.22
CA ASN A 126 -17.79 0.24 12.52
C ASN A 126 -17.43 1.20 13.66
N GLY A 127 -16.47 2.11 13.45
CA GLY A 127 -16.08 3.09 14.47
C GLY A 127 -17.24 4.00 14.86
N PHE A 128 -17.94 4.57 13.89
CA PHE A 128 -19.13 5.38 14.19
C PHE A 128 -20.27 4.57 14.78
N ARG A 129 -20.51 3.33 14.32
CA ARG A 129 -21.52 2.44 14.88
C ARG A 129 -21.27 2.16 16.36
N LEU A 130 -20.02 1.92 16.76
CA LEU A 130 -19.65 1.73 18.17
C LEU A 130 -19.89 3.00 18.98
N SER A 131 -19.52 4.16 18.43
CA SER A 131 -19.81 5.45 19.06
C SER A 131 -21.30 5.70 19.24
N GLU A 132 -22.13 5.32 18.27
CA GLU A 132 -23.58 5.45 18.35
C GLU A 132 -24.21 4.53 19.41
N ILE A 133 -23.62 3.35 19.65
CA ILE A 133 -24.10 2.42 20.69
C ILE A 133 -23.92 3.03 22.09
N ASP A 134 -22.78 3.68 22.33
CA ASP A 134 -22.43 4.20 23.66
C ASP A 134 -22.92 5.65 23.87
N ASN A 135 -22.98 6.46 22.81
CA ASN A 135 -23.24 7.90 22.88
C ASN A 135 -24.55 8.35 22.20
N GLY A 136 -25.36 7.43 21.67
CA GLY A 136 -26.59 7.73 20.94
C GLY A 136 -26.38 8.10 19.47
N ASP A 137 -27.48 8.27 18.74
CA ASP A 137 -27.46 8.47 17.28
C ASP A 137 -26.61 9.68 16.87
N MET A 138 -25.85 9.55 15.78
CA MET A 138 -24.92 10.61 15.32
C MET A 138 -25.60 11.93 14.93
N LYS A 139 -26.92 11.89 14.68
CA LYS A 139 -27.74 13.08 14.43
C LYS A 139 -27.93 13.97 15.67
N ASP A 140 -27.81 13.38 16.86
CA ASP A 140 -28.05 14.04 18.15
C ASP A 140 -26.73 14.51 18.81
N TRP A 141 -25.59 14.23 18.17
CA TRP A 141 -24.30 14.69 18.66
C TRP A 141 -24.19 16.22 18.59
N PRO A 142 -23.39 16.87 19.47
CA PRO A 142 -23.22 18.31 19.47
C PRO A 142 -22.86 18.85 18.08
N ILE A 143 -23.41 20.00 17.71
CA ILE A 143 -23.11 20.70 16.44
C ILE A 143 -22.90 22.19 16.67
N GLY A 144 -22.06 22.81 15.82
CA GLY A 144 -21.92 24.26 15.77
C GLY A 144 -21.23 24.88 16.99
N PRO A 145 -21.63 26.08 17.41
CA PRO A 145 -20.95 26.84 18.47
C PRO A 145 -21.06 26.21 19.87
N GLN A 146 -21.86 25.15 20.03
CA GLN A 146 -21.98 24.37 21.27
C GLN A 146 -20.93 23.23 21.33
N MET A 147 -20.16 23.01 20.26
CA MET A 147 -19.19 21.92 20.19
C MET A 147 -17.84 22.34 20.80
N ASN A 148 -17.42 21.64 21.86
CA ASN A 148 -16.02 21.60 22.26
C ASN A 148 -15.33 20.46 21.49
N ILE A 149 -14.32 20.79 20.67
CA ILE A 149 -13.59 19.82 19.85
C ILE A 149 -12.93 18.73 20.69
N GLU A 150 -12.34 19.09 21.83
CA GLU A 150 -11.61 18.15 22.69
C GLU A 150 -12.56 17.14 23.34
N GLU A 151 -13.71 17.63 23.79
CA GLU A 151 -14.79 16.80 24.32
C GLU A 151 -15.35 15.91 23.21
N TYR A 152 -15.67 16.49 22.04
CA TYR A 152 -16.21 15.73 20.93
C TYR A 152 -15.25 14.62 20.48
N TRP A 153 -13.96 14.95 20.37
CA TRP A 153 -12.91 14.00 20.04
C TRP A 153 -12.82 12.87 21.06
N THR A 154 -12.82 13.21 22.35
CA THR A 154 -12.64 12.24 23.45
C THR A 154 -13.85 11.33 23.62
N ILE A 155 -15.06 11.85 23.42
CA ILE A 155 -16.31 11.12 23.59
C ILE A 155 -16.67 10.33 22.34
N TYR A 156 -16.64 10.93 21.15
CA TYR A 156 -17.26 10.36 19.96
C TYR A 156 -16.29 9.69 18.98
N ILE A 157 -15.00 10.00 19.05
CA ILE A 157 -14.03 9.56 18.03
C ILE A 157 -12.94 8.69 18.64
N LYS A 158 -12.10 9.25 19.51
CA LYS A 158 -10.87 8.63 20.03
C LYS A 158 -11.04 7.18 20.54
N PRO A 159 -12.10 6.80 21.27
CA PRO A 159 -12.25 5.45 21.81
C PRO A 159 -12.56 4.38 20.75
N TYR A 160 -13.18 4.77 19.63
CA TYR A 160 -13.78 3.84 18.67
C TYR A 160 -12.95 3.60 17.42
N PHE A 161 -11.83 4.29 17.30
CA PHE A 161 -10.85 4.11 16.24
C PHE A 161 -9.53 3.64 16.83
N ASN A 162 -8.78 2.84 16.06
CA ASN A 162 -7.47 2.37 16.49
C ASN A 162 -6.43 3.50 16.33
N SER A 163 -5.98 4.07 17.46
CA SER A 163 -4.98 5.14 17.53
C SER A 163 -5.18 6.28 16.52
N PRO A 164 -6.37 6.91 16.46
CA PRO A 164 -6.62 8.00 15.53
C PRO A 164 -5.79 9.22 15.94
N GLN A 165 -5.28 9.97 14.96
CA GLN A 165 -4.49 11.17 15.19
C GLN A 165 -5.22 12.38 14.63
N ILE A 166 -5.49 13.37 15.49
CA ILE A 166 -6.03 14.67 15.06
C ILE A 166 -4.99 15.43 14.23
N CYS A 167 -5.46 16.10 13.18
CA CYS A 167 -4.66 16.94 12.30
C CYS A 167 -5.11 18.38 12.49
N ILE A 168 -4.23 19.28 12.91
CA ILE A 168 -4.57 20.70 13.03
C ILE A 168 -4.78 21.27 11.64
N ASN A 169 -3.98 20.84 10.68
CA ASN A 169 -4.07 21.24 9.28
C ASN A 169 -3.78 20.06 8.33
N GLU A 170 -3.91 20.31 7.02
CA GLU A 170 -3.59 19.36 5.96
C GLU A 170 -2.16 18.77 6.05
N SER A 171 -1.17 19.55 6.52
CA SER A 171 0.22 19.09 6.64
C SER A 171 0.39 18.02 7.73
N ASP A 172 -0.30 18.14 8.87
CA ASP A 172 -0.27 17.14 9.94
C ASP A 172 -0.85 15.79 9.49
N CYS A 173 -1.78 15.84 8.54
CA CYS A 173 -2.35 14.68 7.88
C CYS A 173 -1.49 14.14 6.72
N GLY A 174 -0.33 14.76 6.47
CA GLY A 174 0.67 14.33 5.49
C GLY A 174 0.53 14.97 4.11
N TYR A 175 -0.41 15.89 3.91
CA TYR A 175 -0.58 16.58 2.62
C TYR A 175 0.50 17.64 2.46
N SER A 176 1.32 17.53 1.42
CA SER A 176 2.28 18.57 1.04
C SER A 176 1.60 19.72 0.27
N TYR A 177 0.57 19.39 -0.49
CA TYR A 177 -0.32 20.31 -1.18
C TYR A 177 -1.62 19.58 -1.52
N VAL A 178 -2.76 20.22 -1.26
CA VAL A 178 -4.07 19.71 -1.67
C VAL A 178 -4.86 20.81 -2.39
N ASP A 179 -5.40 20.47 -3.56
CA ASP A 179 -6.38 21.31 -4.22
C ASP A 179 -7.73 21.06 -3.55
N ARG A 180 -8.10 21.94 -2.62
CA ARG A 180 -9.27 21.81 -1.74
C ARG A 180 -10.59 21.68 -2.51
N VAL A 181 -10.68 22.35 -3.65
CA VAL A 181 -11.86 22.29 -4.54
C VAL A 181 -11.91 20.94 -5.22
N LYS A 182 -10.79 20.41 -5.70
CA LYS A 182 -10.77 19.03 -6.24
C LYS A 182 -11.00 17.98 -5.16
N TRP A 183 -10.58 18.22 -3.93
CA TRP A 183 -10.68 17.26 -2.82
C TRP A 183 -12.11 17.14 -2.27
N SER A 184 -12.79 18.28 -2.05
CA SER A 184 -14.14 18.31 -1.44
C SER A 184 -15.26 18.71 -2.39
N GLY A 185 -14.95 19.23 -3.59
CA GLY A 185 -15.92 19.94 -4.44
C GLY A 185 -16.24 21.36 -3.97
N LEU A 186 -15.65 21.82 -2.85
CA LEU A 186 -15.93 23.10 -2.20
C LEU A 186 -14.64 23.81 -1.77
N TRP A 187 -14.76 25.07 -1.35
CA TRP A 187 -13.62 25.91 -0.90
C TRP A 187 -13.28 25.72 0.58
N TRP A 188 -13.20 24.47 1.03
CA TRP A 188 -13.03 24.19 2.46
C TRP A 188 -11.56 24.12 2.84
N SER A 189 -11.20 24.72 3.98
CA SER A 189 -9.92 24.46 4.62
C SER A 189 -9.96 23.07 5.26
N LEU A 190 -8.98 22.22 4.92
CA LEU A 190 -8.74 20.95 5.60
C LEU A 190 -7.96 21.24 6.88
N GLU A 191 -8.70 21.45 7.95
CA GLU A 191 -8.16 21.80 9.26
C GLU A 191 -9.13 21.38 10.37
N THR A 192 -8.59 21.24 11.57
CA THR A 192 -9.39 21.13 12.79
C THR A 192 -9.56 22.52 13.39
N ASN A 193 -10.80 22.92 13.63
CA ASN A 193 -11.17 24.16 14.30
C ASN A 193 -12.52 23.99 15.03
N GLU A 194 -13.08 25.04 15.61
CA GLU A 194 -14.32 24.98 16.42
C GLU A 194 -15.52 24.37 15.70
N SER A 195 -15.47 24.26 14.37
CA SER A 195 -16.55 23.75 13.52
C SER A 195 -16.18 22.54 12.67
N ARG A 196 -14.93 22.06 12.74
CA ARG A 196 -14.39 21.04 11.83
C ARG A 196 -13.42 20.15 12.56
N ILE A 197 -13.47 18.86 12.24
CA ILE A 197 -12.51 17.89 12.75
C ILE A 197 -11.87 17.19 11.55
N LEU A 198 -10.55 17.26 11.50
CA LEU A 198 -9.72 16.54 10.55
C LEU A 198 -8.84 15.56 11.33
N PHE A 199 -8.87 14.29 10.96
CA PHE A 199 -8.01 13.29 11.59
C PHE A 199 -7.64 12.18 10.62
N LYS A 200 -6.58 11.44 10.97
CA LYS A 200 -6.11 10.28 10.21
C LYS A 200 -6.09 9.02 11.07
N LEU A 201 -6.27 7.89 10.41
CA LEU A 201 -6.12 6.56 10.98
C LEU A 201 -4.72 5.99 10.72
N VAL A 202 -4.37 4.93 11.44
CA VAL A 202 -3.06 4.25 11.34
C VAL A 202 -2.75 3.69 9.96
N ASP A 203 -3.77 3.39 9.15
CA ASP A 203 -3.61 2.88 7.79
C ASP A 203 -3.53 3.99 6.73
N GLY A 204 -3.57 5.25 7.16
CA GLY A 204 -3.47 6.42 6.30
C GLY A 204 -4.80 6.96 5.80
N THR A 205 -5.94 6.34 6.13
CA THR A 205 -7.26 6.90 5.83
C THR A 205 -7.43 8.24 6.56
N VAL A 206 -7.82 9.27 5.83
CA VAL A 206 -8.10 10.61 6.39
C VAL A 206 -9.59 10.85 6.41
N ILE A 207 -10.10 11.36 7.51
CA ILE A 207 -11.54 11.61 7.71
C ILE A 207 -11.71 13.07 8.07
N PHE A 208 -12.67 13.71 7.41
CA PHE A 208 -12.96 15.12 7.61
C PHE A 208 -14.44 15.33 7.90
N LEU A 209 -14.73 15.76 9.12
CA LEU A 209 -16.06 16.07 9.61
C LEU A 209 -16.25 17.58 9.68
N PRO A 210 -16.91 18.18 8.69
CA PRO A 210 -17.41 19.53 8.81
C PRO A 210 -18.69 19.59 9.64
N ASN A 211 -18.93 20.68 10.36
CA ASN A 211 -20.21 20.88 11.04
C ASN A 211 -21.05 21.98 10.40
N TYR A 212 -20.44 23.10 10.01
CA TYR A 212 -21.16 24.13 9.25
C TYR A 212 -20.31 24.73 8.12
N THR A 213 -21.02 25.22 7.11
CA THR A 213 -20.55 26.14 6.08
C THR A 213 -21.21 27.50 6.28
N THR A 214 -20.76 28.56 5.63
CA THR A 214 -21.52 29.81 5.53
C THR A 214 -22.42 29.77 4.29
N ASP A 215 -23.63 30.32 4.37
CA ASP A 215 -24.46 30.61 3.21
C ASP A 215 -24.02 31.92 2.51
N ASN A 216 -24.72 32.33 1.45
CA ASN A 216 -24.42 33.56 0.71
C ASN A 216 -24.61 34.85 1.54
N ASN A 217 -25.15 34.74 2.75
CA ASN A 217 -25.42 35.81 3.69
C ASN A 217 -24.55 35.69 4.96
N ASP A 218 -23.46 34.91 4.89
CA ASP A 218 -22.54 34.63 5.98
C ASP A 218 -23.17 33.96 7.22
N ARG A 219 -24.33 33.33 7.06
CA ARG A 219 -25.00 32.62 8.16
C ARG A 219 -24.49 31.17 8.24
N PRO A 220 -24.31 30.63 9.46
CA PRO A 220 -23.99 29.21 9.62
C PRO A 220 -25.08 28.32 9.01
N SER A 221 -24.67 27.43 8.11
CA SER A 221 -25.47 26.39 7.48
C SER A 221 -24.87 25.04 7.83
N TYR A 222 -25.59 24.26 8.63
CA TYR A 222 -25.10 22.98 9.12
C TYR A 222 -25.07 21.93 8.02
N VAL A 223 -23.94 21.21 7.95
CA VAL A 223 -23.73 20.17 6.94
C VAL A 223 -23.84 18.80 7.59
N ASN A 224 -24.71 17.97 7.03
CA ASN A 224 -24.95 16.61 7.51
C ASN A 224 -24.11 15.56 6.76
N TYR A 225 -22.95 15.93 6.23
CA TYR A 225 -22.08 14.99 5.52
C TYR A 225 -20.63 15.14 5.96
N PHE A 226 -19.82 14.14 5.66
CA PHE A 226 -18.39 14.09 5.93
C PHE A 226 -17.66 13.39 4.78
N TYR A 227 -16.34 13.49 4.78
CA TYR A 227 -15.49 12.93 3.74
C TYR A 227 -14.56 11.86 4.31
N ILE A 228 -14.31 10.84 3.51
CA ILE A 228 -13.29 9.81 3.76
C ILE A 228 -12.35 9.79 2.57
N ASP A 229 -11.09 10.11 2.81
CA ASP A 229 -10.00 9.90 1.86
C ASP A 229 -9.33 8.55 2.17
N VAL A 230 -9.42 7.63 1.22
CA VAL A 230 -9.11 6.21 1.42
C VAL A 230 -7.62 5.90 1.23
N ASN A 231 -6.86 6.83 0.66
CA ASN A 231 -5.42 6.69 0.43
C ASN A 231 -4.60 7.83 1.07
N GLY A 232 -5.26 8.76 1.75
CA GLY A 232 -4.68 9.84 2.53
C GLY A 232 -3.98 10.85 1.63
N ALA A 233 -2.77 11.28 2.00
CA ALA A 233 -2.03 12.26 1.20
C ALA A 233 -1.54 11.77 -0.18
N LYS A 234 -1.75 10.50 -0.51
CA LYS A 234 -1.29 9.91 -1.76
C LYS A 234 -2.20 10.35 -2.90
N LYS A 235 -1.64 11.07 -3.87
CA LYS A 235 -2.32 11.49 -5.10
C LYS A 235 -3.13 10.35 -5.75
N PRO A 236 -4.29 10.65 -6.36
CA PRO A 236 -4.71 11.99 -6.81
C PRO A 236 -5.43 12.96 -5.84
N ASN A 237 -5.83 12.60 -4.62
CA ASN A 237 -6.50 13.49 -3.63
C ASN A 237 -7.69 14.26 -4.23
N LYS A 238 -8.63 13.54 -4.86
CA LYS A 238 -9.80 14.06 -5.58
C LYS A 238 -11.10 13.41 -5.10
N LEU A 239 -12.14 14.25 -5.00
CA LEU A 239 -13.52 13.82 -4.84
C LEU A 239 -13.90 12.85 -5.95
N CYS A 240 -14.58 11.76 -5.58
CA CYS A 240 -14.98 10.71 -6.51
C CYS A 240 -13.79 10.05 -7.21
N TYR A 241 -12.64 9.97 -6.55
CA TYR A 241 -11.55 9.12 -6.99
C TYR A 241 -10.98 8.39 -5.78
N ASP A 242 -10.42 9.11 -4.83
CA ASP A 242 -9.94 8.59 -3.54
C ASP A 242 -10.62 9.25 -2.33
N VAL A 243 -11.30 10.38 -2.53
CA VAL A 243 -12.14 11.03 -1.52
C VAL A 243 -13.62 10.72 -1.80
N PHE A 244 -14.31 10.20 -0.79
CA PHE A 244 -15.71 9.79 -0.88
C PHE A 244 -16.54 10.48 0.19
N LYS A 245 -17.78 10.80 -0.17
CA LYS A 245 -18.69 11.58 0.67
C LYS A 245 -19.78 10.69 1.27
N PHE A 246 -20.08 10.96 2.54
CA PHE A 246 -21.04 10.20 3.33
C PHE A 246 -21.93 11.13 4.13
N GLN A 247 -23.21 10.81 4.21
CA GLN A 247 -24.15 11.46 5.10
C GLN A 247 -24.01 10.91 6.52
N LYS A 248 -24.06 11.82 7.50
CA LYS A 248 -24.06 11.53 8.92
C LYS A 248 -25.45 11.08 9.39
N GLY A 249 -25.52 10.15 10.34
CA GLY A 249 -26.69 9.91 11.18
C GLY A 249 -27.99 9.64 10.41
N THR A 250 -28.01 8.57 9.62
CA THR A 250 -29.28 7.95 9.18
C THR A 250 -29.65 6.82 10.15
N ASP A 251 -30.89 6.31 10.14
CA ASP A 251 -31.33 5.15 10.94
C ASP A 251 -30.45 3.88 10.77
N LYS A 252 -29.48 3.92 9.86
CA LYS A 252 -28.54 2.84 9.50
C LYS A 252 -27.07 3.24 9.69
N GLY A 253 -26.78 4.31 10.43
CA GLY A 253 -25.44 4.86 10.61
C GLY A 253 -25.02 5.77 9.43
N ILE A 254 -23.81 5.57 8.91
CA ILE A 254 -23.27 6.35 7.78
C ILE A 254 -23.86 5.88 6.45
N THR A 255 -24.36 6.82 5.65
CA THR A 255 -24.95 6.52 4.33
C THR A 255 -24.08 7.10 3.22
N PRO A 256 -23.65 6.31 2.21
CA PRO A 256 -22.88 6.85 1.09
C PRO A 256 -23.74 7.78 0.22
N ILE A 257 -23.14 8.84 -0.30
CA ILE A 257 -23.82 9.78 -1.22
C ILE A 257 -22.98 10.04 -2.47
N GLU A 258 -23.62 10.58 -3.51
CA GLU A 258 -22.98 10.89 -4.80
C GLU A 258 -22.24 9.64 -5.35
N CYS A 259 -21.00 9.80 -5.80
CA CYS A 259 -20.16 8.74 -6.33
C CYS A 259 -19.88 7.58 -5.36
N ALA A 260 -19.93 7.80 -4.04
CA ALA A 260 -19.79 6.72 -3.07
C ALA A 260 -21.00 5.76 -3.15
N ALA A 261 -22.20 6.31 -3.32
CA ALA A 261 -23.43 5.54 -3.46
C ALA A 261 -23.45 4.73 -4.75
N GLU A 262 -22.95 5.31 -5.85
CA GLU A 262 -22.83 4.62 -7.14
C GLU A 262 -21.88 3.42 -7.06
N VAL A 263 -20.70 3.60 -6.46
CA VAL A 263 -19.71 2.51 -6.34
C VAL A 263 -20.23 1.39 -5.45
N ILE A 264 -20.83 1.71 -4.30
CA ILE A 264 -21.38 0.71 -3.38
C ILE A 264 -22.59 0.01 -4.00
N GLY A 265 -23.48 0.76 -4.65
CA GLY A 265 -24.64 0.22 -5.36
C GLY A 265 -24.26 -0.68 -6.53
N ASN A 266 -23.13 -0.42 -7.18
CA ASN A 266 -22.56 -1.24 -8.24
C ASN A 266 -21.62 -2.35 -7.72
N ASN A 267 -21.86 -2.84 -6.50
CA ASN A 267 -21.10 -3.92 -5.88
C ASN A 267 -19.58 -3.67 -5.83
N TRP A 268 -19.19 -2.47 -5.38
CA TRP A 268 -17.79 -2.04 -5.22
C TRP A 268 -17.01 -1.96 -6.54
N LYS A 269 -17.71 -1.66 -7.64
CA LYS A 269 -17.11 -1.48 -8.97
C LYS A 269 -17.36 -0.06 -9.48
N ILE A 270 -16.31 0.56 -9.98
CA ILE A 270 -16.38 1.85 -10.65
C ILE A 270 -17.22 1.69 -11.94
N PRO A 271 -18.34 2.42 -12.11
CA PRO A 271 -19.12 2.43 -13.35
C PRO A 271 -18.31 2.95 -14.54
N ALA A 272 -18.70 2.59 -15.76
CA ALA A 272 -18.03 3.05 -16.98
C ALA A 272 -18.10 4.58 -17.19
N ASN A 273 -19.15 5.23 -16.67
CA ASN A 273 -19.38 6.68 -16.80
C ASN A 273 -18.95 7.46 -15.54
N TYR A 274 -18.00 6.92 -14.78
CA TYR A 274 -17.49 7.53 -13.55
C TYR A 274 -16.29 8.43 -13.83
N PRO A 275 -16.13 9.60 -13.18
CA PRO A 275 -16.95 10.21 -12.13
C PRO A 275 -17.93 11.27 -12.69
N TYR A 276 -18.51 10.98 -13.87
CA TYR A 276 -19.06 11.88 -14.92
C TYR A 276 -18.04 12.35 -15.95
#